data_AF-A0A7X7HX87-F1
#
_entry.id   AF-A0A7X7HX87-F1
#
_cell.length_a   1.000
_cell.length_b   1.000
_cell.length_c   1.000
_cell.angle_alpha   90.00
_cell.angle_beta   90.00
_cell.angle_gamma   90.00
#
_symmetry.space_group_name_H-M   'P 1'
#
loop_
_entity.id
_entity.type
_entity.pdbx_description
1 polymer ?
#
loop_
_entity_poly.entity_id
_entity_poly.type
_entity_poly.pdbx_seq_one_letter_code
_entity_poly.pdbx_strand_id
1 'polypeptide(L)'
;VVAIERVFAQNQVSTAMGTAQAAGVVALAAAYRDIPVAFHTPSEVKAAITGSGRADKKQMTLMITRILGLQKPPSPADAADALALAVCHSWRAPMQGRVAAQDQAVARTRAGFEAKVAAARASAATTGHRAGGSAADQERARAAARGMARTKGVRW
;
A
#
# COMPACT_ATOMS: atom_id res chain seq x y z
N VAL A 1 8.26 -13.92 -12.95
CA VAL A 1 7.96 -12.48 -13.19
C VAL A 1 8.61 -12.07 -14.50
N VAL A 2 7.99 -11.17 -15.27
CA VAL A 2 8.59 -10.51 -16.42
C VAL A 2 8.85 -9.05 -16.04
N ALA A 3 10.11 -8.64 -16.02
CA ALA A 3 10.49 -7.26 -15.77
C ALA A 3 10.55 -6.50 -17.11
N ILE A 4 9.84 -5.37 -17.21
CA ILE A 4 9.75 -4.56 -18.42
C ILE A 4 10.16 -3.12 -18.08
N GLU A 5 10.90 -2.47 -18.97
CA GLU A 5 11.17 -1.04 -18.83
C GLU A 5 9.91 -0.22 -19.10
N ARG A 6 9.64 0.76 -18.23
CA ARG A 6 8.58 1.73 -18.43
C ARG A 6 8.98 2.70 -19.53
N VAL A 7 8.17 2.76 -20.58
CA VAL A 7 8.35 3.69 -21.69
C VAL A 7 7.95 5.10 -21.29
N PHE A 8 8.82 6.08 -21.54
CA PHE A 8 8.56 7.51 -21.36
C PHE A 8 8.76 8.23 -22.68
N ALA A 9 7.92 9.23 -22.97
CA ALA A 9 8.05 10.11 -24.13
C ALA A 9 7.98 11.57 -23.67
N GLN A 10 8.97 12.38 -24.06
CA GLN A 10 8.91 13.85 -23.94
C GLN A 10 8.95 14.50 -25.32
N ASN A 11 9.92 14.14 -26.18
CA ASN A 11 10.08 14.79 -27.49
C ASN A 11 9.94 13.82 -28.69
N GLN A 12 10.13 12.51 -28.49
CA GLN A 12 10.16 11.51 -29.56
C GLN A 12 8.99 10.53 -29.46
N VAL A 13 7.78 11.05 -29.70
CA VAL A 13 6.52 10.31 -29.47
C VAL A 13 6.36 9.11 -30.42
N SER A 14 6.78 9.22 -31.68
CA SER A 14 6.59 8.17 -32.69
C SER A 14 7.36 6.88 -32.37
N THR A 15 8.62 7.00 -31.96
CA THR A 15 9.45 5.83 -31.57
C THR A 15 9.00 5.26 -30.22
N ALA A 16 8.65 6.12 -29.27
CA ALA A 16 8.13 5.68 -27.97
C ALA A 16 6.83 4.87 -28.12
N MET A 17 5.97 5.23 -29.08
CA MET A 17 4.71 4.52 -29.32
C MET A 17 4.93 3.08 -29.77
N GLY A 18 5.87 2.84 -30.70
CA GLY A 18 6.22 1.47 -31.13
C GLY A 18 6.77 0.63 -29.99
N THR A 19 7.67 1.17 -29.18
CA THR A 19 8.21 0.48 -27.99
C THR A 19 7.12 0.18 -26.96
N ALA A 20 6.19 1.12 -26.73
CA ALA A 20 5.08 0.93 -25.80
C ALA A 20 4.11 -0.18 -26.27
N GLN A 21 3.82 -0.24 -27.57
CA GLN A 21 3.01 -1.31 -28.16
C GLN A 21 3.68 -2.68 -27.98
N ALA A 22 4.98 -2.78 -28.27
CA ALA A 22 5.74 -4.01 -28.07
C ALA A 22 5.75 -4.45 -26.59
N ALA A 23 5.99 -3.52 -25.67
CA ALA A 23 5.91 -3.77 -24.22
C ALA A 23 4.52 -4.25 -23.78
N GLY A 24 3.46 -3.69 -24.36
CA GLY A 24 2.07 -4.11 -24.12
C GLY A 24 1.80 -5.55 -24.58
N VAL A 25 2.28 -5.93 -25.77
CA VAL A 25 2.18 -7.31 -26.27
C VAL A 25 2.91 -8.30 -25.36
N VAL A 26 4.11 -7.95 -24.90
CA VAL A 26 4.88 -8.79 -23.95
C VAL A 26 4.14 -8.93 -22.61
N ALA A 27 3.61 -7.83 -22.07
CA ALA A 27 2.84 -7.86 -20.82
C ALA A 27 1.58 -8.72 -20.94
N LEU A 28 0.85 -8.61 -22.07
CA LEU A 28 -0.32 -9.44 -22.35
C LEU A 28 0.06 -10.93 -22.46
N ALA A 29 1.15 -11.25 -23.17
CA ALA A 29 1.63 -12.62 -23.32
C ALA A 29 2.11 -13.25 -21.99
N ALA A 30 2.60 -12.43 -21.06
CA ALA A 30 2.92 -12.84 -19.69
C ALA A 30 1.64 -13.11 -18.88
N ALA A 31 0.63 -12.24 -19.00
CA ALA A 31 -0.67 -12.40 -18.34
C ALA A 31 -1.39 -13.69 -18.78
N TYR A 32 -1.37 -14.02 -20.08
CA TYR A 32 -1.92 -15.29 -20.59
C TYR A 32 -1.25 -16.55 -20.03
N ARG A 33 -0.08 -16.42 -19.38
CA ARG A 33 0.68 -17.50 -18.77
C ARG A 33 0.72 -17.42 -17.24
N ASP A 34 -0.10 -16.55 -16.64
CA ASP A 34 -0.10 -16.26 -15.21
C ASP A 34 1.29 -15.85 -14.66
N ILE A 35 2.11 -15.21 -15.50
CA ILE A 35 3.43 -14.70 -15.09
C ILE A 35 3.28 -13.23 -14.68
N PRO A 36 3.58 -12.86 -13.42
CA PRO A 36 3.46 -11.47 -12.98
C PRO A 36 4.36 -10.54 -13.79
N VAL A 37 3.88 -9.33 -14.10
CA VAL A 37 4.64 -8.29 -14.81
C VAL A 37 5.03 -7.19 -13.84
N ALA A 38 6.28 -6.75 -13.89
CA ALA A 38 6.79 -5.64 -13.09
C ALA A 38 7.43 -4.59 -14.01
N PHE A 39 7.08 -3.32 -13.81
CA PHE A 39 7.61 -2.20 -14.59
C PHE A 39 8.65 -1.42 -13.79
N HIS A 40 9.79 -1.12 -14.42
CA HIS A 40 10.85 -0.29 -13.84
C HIS A 40 11.17 0.89 -14.75
N THR A 41 11.41 2.06 -14.18
CA THR A 41 11.85 3.22 -14.94
C THR A 41 13.34 3.13 -15.27
N PRO A 42 13.82 3.79 -16.36
CA PRO A 42 15.25 3.81 -16.69
C PRO A 42 16.12 4.32 -15.53
N SER A 43 15.66 5.35 -14.83
CA SER A 43 16.35 5.93 -13.68
C SER A 43 16.44 4.95 -12.51
N GLU A 44 15.40 4.15 -12.27
CA GLU A 44 15.40 3.13 -11.23
C GLU A 44 16.38 2.00 -11.52
N VAL A 45 16.45 1.54 -12.78
CA VAL A 45 17.39 0.51 -13.22
C VAL A 45 18.82 1.02 -13.05
N LYS A 46 19.10 2.23 -13.56
CA LYS A 46 20.42 2.86 -13.43
C LYS A 46 20.84 3.07 -11.98
N ALA A 47 19.94 3.58 -11.14
CA ALA A 47 20.21 3.80 -9.72
C ALA A 47 20.46 2.49 -8.97
N ALA A 48 19.70 1.43 -9.26
CA ALA A 48 19.88 0.13 -8.62
C ALA A 48 21.26 -0.48 -8.91
N ILE A 49 21.78 -0.28 -10.13
CA ILE A 49 23.04 -0.90 -10.58
C ILE A 49 24.27 -0.05 -10.27
N THR A 50 24.15 1.27 -10.38
CA THR A 50 25.30 2.18 -10.34
C THR A 50 25.28 3.16 -9.15
N GLY A 51 24.18 3.21 -8.40
CA GLY A 51 23.92 4.25 -7.40
C GLY A 51 23.46 5.59 -7.99
N SER A 52 23.43 5.75 -9.32
CA SER A 52 23.01 6.98 -9.99
C SER A 52 21.96 6.72 -11.07
N GLY A 53 20.84 7.44 -11.02
CA GLY A 53 19.81 7.39 -12.07
C GLY A 53 20.26 7.97 -13.41
N ARG A 54 21.45 8.57 -13.49
CA ARG A 54 21.99 9.25 -14.69
C ARG A 54 23.10 8.49 -15.40
N ALA A 55 23.41 7.26 -15.00
CA ALA A 55 24.45 6.46 -15.64
C ALA A 55 24.25 6.31 -17.15
N ASP A 56 25.37 6.30 -17.89
CA ASP A 56 25.39 6.10 -19.34
C ASP A 56 25.44 4.60 -19.72
N LYS A 57 25.27 4.31 -21.00
CA LYS A 57 25.26 2.92 -21.51
C LYS A 57 26.57 2.17 -21.25
N LYS A 58 27.73 2.84 -21.37
CA LYS A 58 29.04 2.19 -21.17
C LYS A 58 29.22 1.77 -19.72
N GLN A 59 28.86 2.66 -18.79
CA GLN A 59 28.87 2.39 -17.36
C GLN A 59 27.91 1.24 -17.02
N MET A 60 26.69 1.25 -17.58
CA MET A 60 25.72 0.16 -17.37
C MET A 60 26.25 -1.19 -17.86
N THR A 61 26.74 -1.28 -19.10
CA THR A 61 27.31 -2.52 -19.64
C THR A 61 28.48 -3.02 -18.79
N LEU A 62 29.40 -2.14 -18.39
CA LEU A 62 30.52 -2.49 -17.52
C LEU A 62 30.05 -3.06 -16.19
N MET A 63 29.10 -2.39 -15.55
CA MET A 63 28.58 -2.82 -14.25
C MET A 63 27.86 -4.15 -14.34
N ILE A 64 27.02 -4.36 -15.35
CA ILE A 64 26.33 -5.64 -15.56
C ILE A 64 27.31 -6.78 -15.83
N THR A 65 28.34 -6.53 -16.64
CA THR A 65 29.40 -7.51 -16.90
C THR A 65 30.07 -7.94 -15.59
N ARG A 66 30.37 -6.99 -14.71
CA ARG A 66 30.98 -7.26 -13.39
C ARG A 66 30.04 -7.95 -12.42
N ILE A 67 28.81 -7.46 -12.27
CA ILE A 67 27.81 -7.98 -11.34
C ILE A 67 27.49 -9.45 -11.64
N LEU A 68 27.40 -9.80 -12.92
CA LEU A 68 27.07 -11.15 -13.36
C LEU A 68 28.31 -12.03 -13.60
N GLY A 69 29.52 -11.53 -13.36
CA GLY A 69 30.76 -12.27 -13.58
C GLY A 69 30.98 -12.72 -15.02
N LEU A 70 30.49 -11.95 -16.00
CA LEU A 70 30.60 -12.30 -17.41
C LEU A 70 32.03 -12.10 -17.92
N GLN A 71 32.53 -13.07 -18.68
CA GLN A 71 33.88 -13.01 -19.27
C GLN A 71 34.02 -11.93 -20.35
N LYS A 72 32.91 -11.59 -21.01
CA LYS A 72 32.83 -10.57 -22.04
C LYS A 72 31.59 -9.71 -21.82
N PRO A 73 31.63 -8.44 -22.26
CA PRO A 73 30.43 -7.60 -22.26
C PRO A 73 29.28 -8.27 -23.02
N PRO A 74 28.04 -8.23 -22.49
CA PRO A 74 26.89 -8.80 -23.18
C PRO A 74 26.66 -8.07 -24.51
N SER A 75 26.42 -8.85 -25.57
CA SER A 75 26.11 -8.36 -26.91
C SER A 75 24.91 -9.13 -27.50
N PRO A 76 24.05 -8.47 -28.31
CA PRO A 76 24.07 -7.03 -28.68
C PRO A 76 23.73 -6.11 -27.51
N ALA A 77 23.78 -4.78 -27.70
CA ALA A 77 23.60 -3.80 -26.63
C ALA A 77 22.30 -4.00 -25.81
N ASP A 78 21.23 -4.43 -26.47
CA ASP A 78 19.93 -4.70 -25.83
C ASP A 78 19.99 -5.86 -24.82
N ALA A 79 20.95 -6.77 -24.95
CA ALA A 79 21.18 -7.84 -23.97
C ALA A 79 21.64 -7.26 -22.62
N ALA A 80 22.46 -6.20 -22.63
CA ALA A 80 22.88 -5.52 -21.42
C ALA A 80 21.69 -4.88 -20.69
N ASP A 81 20.79 -4.25 -21.46
CA ASP A 81 19.60 -3.58 -20.94
C ASP A 81 18.59 -4.61 -20.36
N ALA A 82 18.39 -5.75 -21.02
CA ALA A 82 17.56 -6.84 -20.52
C ALA A 82 18.12 -7.46 -19.22
N LEU A 83 19.42 -7.71 -19.16
CA LEU A 83 20.09 -8.19 -17.94
C LEU A 83 19.99 -7.16 -16.81
N ALA A 84 20.13 -5.88 -17.12
CA ALA A 84 19.98 -4.80 -16.15
C ALA A 84 18.58 -4.75 -15.52
N LEU A 85 17.53 -4.93 -16.32
CA LEU A 85 16.14 -5.02 -15.81
C LEU A 85 15.96 -6.22 -14.88
N ALA A 86 16.52 -7.38 -15.26
CA ALA A 86 16.43 -8.59 -14.44
C ALA A 86 17.14 -8.41 -13.09
N VAL A 87 18.36 -7.88 -13.09
CA VAL A 87 19.13 -7.58 -11.87
C VAL A 87 18.40 -6.56 -11.00
N CYS A 88 17.95 -5.45 -11.60
CA CYS A 88 17.19 -4.41 -10.90
C CYS A 88 15.97 -5.01 -10.21
N HIS A 89 15.18 -5.81 -10.92
CA HIS A 89 14.01 -6.45 -10.33
C HIS A 89 14.40 -7.41 -9.20
N SER A 90 15.40 -8.26 -9.39
CA SER A 90 15.85 -9.22 -8.38
C SER A 90 16.28 -8.54 -7.08
N TRP A 91 16.92 -7.37 -7.15
CA TRP A 91 17.36 -6.62 -5.98
C TRP A 91 16.23 -5.82 -5.31
N ARG A 92 15.27 -5.31 -6.09
CA ARG A 92 14.21 -4.43 -5.57
C ARG A 92 12.94 -5.16 -5.16
N ALA A 93 12.59 -6.26 -5.81
CA ALA A 93 11.34 -6.98 -5.55
C ALA A 93 11.18 -7.43 -4.08
N PRO A 94 12.21 -7.97 -3.39
CA PRO A 94 12.07 -8.34 -1.98
C PRO A 94 11.78 -7.14 -1.08
N MET A 95 12.41 -5.99 -1.35
CA MET A 95 12.16 -4.76 -0.59
C MET A 95 10.75 -4.21 -0.83
N GLN A 96 10.28 -4.21 -2.07
CA GLN A 96 8.93 -3.74 -2.41
C GLN A 96 7.85 -4.59 -1.72
N GLY A 97 8.01 -5.91 -1.68
CA GLY A 97 7.09 -6.80 -0.96
C GLY A 97 7.08 -6.56 0.55
N ARG A 98 8.25 -6.28 1.14
CA ARG A 98 8.37 -5.98 2.58
C ARG A 98 7.71 -4.65 2.94
N VAL A 99 7.91 -3.61 2.14
CA VAL A 99 7.28 -2.29 2.35
C VAL A 99 5.76 -2.42 2.28
N ALA A 100 5.22 -3.07 1.25
CA ALA A 100 3.78 -3.26 1.11
C ALA A 100 3.18 -4.06 2.29
N ALA A 101 3.87 -5.11 2.75
CA ALA A 101 3.43 -5.87 3.92
C ALA A 101 3.46 -5.03 5.20
N GLN A 102 4.45 -4.15 5.34
CA GLN A 102 4.59 -3.24 6.47
C GLN A 102 3.49 -2.17 6.47
N ASP A 103 3.19 -1.57 5.31
CA ASP A 103 2.11 -0.61 5.16
C ASP A 103 0.75 -1.22 5.54
N GLN A 104 0.50 -2.46 5.13
CA GLN A 104 -0.70 -3.20 5.53
C GLN A 104 -0.73 -3.51 7.03
N ALA A 105 0.41 -3.79 7.66
CA ALA A 105 0.48 -4.02 9.10
C ALA A 105 0.23 -2.72 9.89
N VAL A 106 0.78 -1.60 9.43
CA VAL A 106 0.54 -0.26 10.01
C VAL A 106 -0.94 0.10 9.87
N ALA A 107 -1.54 -0.08 8.69
CA ALA A 107 -2.95 0.18 8.47
C ALA A 107 -3.86 -0.64 9.39
N ARG A 108 -3.59 -1.95 9.54
CA ARG A 108 -4.32 -2.84 10.46
C ARG A 108 -4.19 -2.40 11.92
N THR A 109 -2.99 -2.01 12.34
CA THR A 109 -2.73 -1.55 13.70
C THR A 109 -3.47 -0.25 13.99
N ARG A 110 -3.43 0.69 13.04
CA ARG A 110 -4.16 1.95 13.12
C ARG A 110 -5.67 1.74 13.19
N ALA A 111 -6.24 0.91 12.33
CA ALA A 111 -7.68 0.59 12.35
C ALA A 111 -8.09 -0.05 13.69
N GLY A 112 -7.27 -0.95 14.23
CA GLY A 112 -7.52 -1.55 15.55
C GLY A 112 -7.47 -0.52 16.70
N PHE A 113 -6.55 0.44 16.64
CA PHE A 113 -6.50 1.53 17.61
C PHE A 113 -7.71 2.46 17.51
N GLU A 114 -8.07 2.89 16.30
CA GLU A 114 -9.24 3.73 16.04
C GLU A 114 -10.53 3.05 16.54
N ALA A 115 -10.68 1.74 16.29
CA ALA A 115 -11.81 0.95 16.80
C ALA A 115 -11.86 0.89 18.34
N LYS A 116 -10.71 0.70 19.01
CA LYS A 116 -10.62 0.71 20.48
C LYS A 116 -10.99 2.07 21.06
N VAL A 117 -10.51 3.16 20.45
CA VAL A 117 -10.85 4.53 20.89
C VAL A 117 -12.35 4.81 20.72
N ALA A 118 -12.94 4.40 19.59
CA ALA A 118 -14.38 4.54 19.37
C ALA A 118 -15.20 3.77 20.41
N ALA A 119 -14.82 2.51 20.70
CA ALA A 119 -15.48 1.68 21.70
C ALA A 119 -15.37 2.27 23.13
N ALA A 120 -14.21 2.81 23.50
CA ALA A 120 -14.00 3.47 24.78
C ALA A 120 -14.88 4.73 24.93
N ARG A 121 -14.97 5.55 23.86
CA ARG A 121 -15.84 6.74 23.85
C ARG A 121 -17.32 6.38 23.96
N ALA A 122 -17.77 5.35 23.25
CA ALA A 122 -19.15 4.86 23.34
C ALA A 122 -19.48 4.36 24.76
N SER A 123 -18.57 3.59 25.37
CA SER A 123 -18.74 3.06 26.74
C SER A 123 -18.79 4.18 27.79
N ALA A 124 -18.00 5.24 27.62
CA ALA A 124 -18.05 6.42 28.49
C ALA A 124 -19.40 7.16 28.38
N ALA A 125 -19.95 7.28 27.16
CA ALA A 125 -21.26 7.90 26.95
C ALA A 125 -22.41 7.08 27.58
N THR A 126 -22.37 5.75 27.49
CA THR A 126 -23.37 4.87 28.11
C THR A 126 -23.30 4.88 29.65
N THR A 127 -22.08 4.95 30.21
CA THR A 127 -21.87 5.02 31.68
C THR A 127 -22.40 6.34 32.24
N GLY A 128 -22.22 7.45 31.54
CA GLY A 128 -22.81 8.74 31.91
C GLY A 128 -24.35 8.74 31.88
N HIS A 129 -24.95 8.00 30.94
CA HIS A 129 -26.41 7.88 30.86
C HIS A 129 -27.01 7.01 31.98
N ARG A 130 -26.33 5.96 32.44
CA ARG A 130 -26.79 5.13 33.57
C ARG A 130 -26.59 5.79 34.94
N ALA A 131 -25.56 6.62 35.10
CA ALA A 131 -25.38 7.44 36.31
C ALA A 131 -26.34 8.64 36.36
N GLY A 132 -26.88 9.04 35.20
CA GLY A 132 -27.82 10.15 35.02
C GLY A 132 -29.29 9.81 35.23
N GLY A 133 -29.62 8.78 36.01
CA GLY A 133 -30.93 8.72 36.67
C GLY A 133 -31.00 9.87 37.68
N SER A 134 -31.33 11.06 37.18
CA SER A 134 -31.27 12.32 37.91
C SER A 134 -31.94 12.18 39.28
N ALA A 135 -31.37 12.80 40.31
CA ALA A 135 -32.03 12.91 41.62
C ALA A 135 -33.47 13.44 41.48
N ALA A 136 -33.73 14.28 40.45
CA ALA A 136 -35.06 14.77 40.11
C ALA A 136 -36.00 13.67 39.57
N ASP A 137 -35.50 12.69 38.82
CA ASP A 137 -36.30 11.56 38.34
C ASP A 137 -36.62 10.60 39.48
N GLN A 138 -35.66 10.39 40.40
CA GLN A 138 -35.86 9.61 41.62
C GLN A 138 -36.85 10.30 42.57
N GLU A 139 -36.82 11.63 42.66
CA GLU A 139 -37.72 12.42 43.49
C GLU A 139 -39.13 12.51 42.91
N ARG A 140 -39.28 12.63 41.58
CA ARG A 140 -40.57 12.52 40.88
C ARG A 140 -41.20 11.14 41.05
N ALA A 141 -40.41 10.07 40.95
CA ALA A 141 -40.90 8.70 41.20
C ALA A 141 -41.36 8.51 42.66
N ARG A 142 -40.61 9.05 43.63
CA ARG A 142 -40.98 9.00 45.06
C ARG A 142 -42.21 9.87 45.37
N ALA A 143 -42.37 11.02 44.72
CA ALA A 143 -43.54 11.88 44.87
C ALA A 143 -44.81 11.22 44.29
N ALA A 144 -44.71 10.56 43.13
CA ALA A 144 -45.80 9.79 42.53
C ALA A 144 -46.25 8.63 43.45
N ALA A 145 -45.30 7.90 44.05
CA ALA A 145 -45.61 6.83 45.00
C ALA A 145 -46.31 7.34 46.28
N ARG A 146 -45.91 8.53 46.78
CA ARG A 146 -46.54 9.17 47.95
C ARG A 146 -47.93 9.74 47.65
N GLY A 147 -48.16 10.22 46.42
CA GLY A 147 -49.48 10.67 45.97
C GLY A 147 -50.51 9.53 45.90
N MET A 148 -50.07 8.34 45.48
CA MET A 148 -50.96 7.17 45.36
C MET A 148 -51.37 6.55 46.72
N ALA A 149 -50.59 6.78 47.78
CA ALA A 149 -50.93 6.34 49.13
C ALA A 149 -51.98 7.24 49.82
N ARG A 150 -52.12 8.49 49.37
CA ARG A 150 -52.97 9.51 50.01
C ARG A 150 -54.45 9.46 49.59
N THR A 151 -54.78 8.70 48.55
CA THR A 151 -56.15 8.57 48.01
C THR A 151 -56.91 7.34 48.53
N LYS A 152 -56.30 6.53 49.41
CA LYS A 152 -56.95 5.38 50.08
C LYS A 152 -57.36 5.67 51.53
N GLY A 153 -57.84 6.88 51.82
CA GLY A 153 -58.31 7.26 53.15
C GLY A 153 -59.63 8.03 53.08
N VAL A 154 -60.65 7.48 53.73
CA VAL A 154 -61.97 8.04 54.04
C VAL A 154 -63.07 7.85 52.98
N ARG A 155 -63.95 6.87 53.26
CA ARG A 155 -65.37 6.87 52.92
C ARG A 155 -66.10 6.29 54.14
N TRP A 156 -66.85 7.13 54.85
CA TRP A 156 -68.02 6.70 55.62
C TRP A 156 -69.20 6.64 54.66
#